data_AF-A0A943N9Q3-F1
#
_entry.id   AF-A0A943N9Q3-F1
#
_cell.length_a   1.000
_cell.length_b   1.000
_cell.length_c   1.000
_cell.angle_alpha   90.00
_cell.angle_beta   90.00
_cell.angle_gamma   90.00
#
_symmetry.space_group_name_H-M   'P 1'
#
loop_
_entity.id
_entity.type
_entity.pdbx_description
1 polymer ?
#
loop_
_entity_poly.entity_id
_entity_poly.type
_entity_poly.pdbx_seq_one_letter_code
_entity_poly.pdbx_strand_id
1 'polypeptide(L)'
;MSDLVDRIEVTLKEKKLTFNRVEHELGFGNGTIKRWKEQSPRLDKLIKVAEYLNVSLDYIAFGVLQTDSSPNGAGIPSLKRIKEEQGLICDGSPLTDEEADVVAMYRLLPPMHRHEVYDYVFFKYQRHVEGERGFFSSAYTEEGAAIQSGPGEGRNAYTETA
;
A
#
# COMPACT_ATOMS: atom_id res chain seq x y z
N MET A 1 -21.04 24.72 18.37
CA MET A 1 -21.06 23.82 17.20
C MET A 1 -20.84 24.72 16.00
N SER A 2 -19.65 24.71 15.40
CA SER A 2 -19.33 25.61 14.28
C SER A 2 -20.19 25.24 13.09
N ASP A 3 -20.99 26.19 12.61
CA ASP A 3 -21.93 25.96 11.53
C ASP A 3 -21.20 25.86 10.18
N LEU A 4 -21.81 25.20 9.19
CA LEU A 4 -21.25 25.06 7.84
C LEU A 4 -20.93 26.42 7.23
N VAL A 5 -21.80 27.41 7.45
CA VAL A 5 -21.63 28.78 6.96
C VAL A 5 -20.44 29.47 7.63
N ASP A 6 -20.23 29.24 8.94
CA ASP A 6 -19.11 29.85 9.68
C ASP A 6 -17.77 29.38 9.12
N ARG A 7 -17.67 28.08 8.73
CA ARG A 7 -16.45 27.54 8.10
C ARG A 7 -16.18 28.16 6.75
N ILE A 8 -17.21 28.31 5.92
CA ILE A 8 -17.10 29.01 4.63
C ILE A 8 -16.65 30.46 4.86
N GLU A 9 -17.17 31.14 5.90
CA GLU A 9 -16.77 32.50 6.24
C GLU A 9 -15.29 32.61 6.59
N VAL A 10 -14.75 31.67 7.37
CA VAL A 10 -13.33 31.62 7.71
C VAL A 10 -12.46 31.46 6.45
N THR A 11 -12.79 30.49 5.59
CA THR A 11 -12.04 30.26 4.34
C THR A 11 -12.11 31.47 3.39
N LEU A 12 -13.25 32.17 3.35
CA LEU A 12 -13.40 33.40 2.57
C LEU A 12 -12.52 34.53 3.11
N LYS A 13 -12.45 34.69 4.44
CA LYS A 13 -11.59 35.70 5.09
C LYS A 13 -10.12 35.47 4.79
N GLU A 14 -9.66 34.23 4.85
CA GLU A 14 -8.28 33.84 4.50
C GLU A 14 -7.94 34.22 3.05
N LYS A 15 -8.89 34.03 2.13
CA LYS A 15 -8.73 34.35 0.71
C LYS A 15 -9.06 35.79 0.34
N LYS A 16 -9.40 36.66 1.31
CA LYS A 16 -9.84 38.04 1.10
C LYS A 16 -11.04 38.17 0.14
N LEU A 17 -11.95 37.19 0.20
CA LEU A 17 -13.17 37.13 -0.61
C LEU A 17 -14.41 37.44 0.26
N THR A 18 -15.51 37.79 -0.40
CA THR A 18 -16.81 38.06 0.26
C THR A 18 -17.88 37.12 -0.29
N PHE A 19 -18.90 36.82 0.52
CA PHE A 19 -20.03 35.98 0.10
C PHE A 19 -20.67 36.46 -1.20
N ASN A 20 -20.95 37.77 -1.31
CA ASN A 20 -21.59 38.35 -2.49
C ASN A 20 -20.77 38.12 -3.76
N ARG A 21 -19.44 38.19 -3.65
CA ARG A 21 -18.55 37.96 -4.81
C ARG A 21 -18.59 36.51 -5.25
N VAL A 22 -18.50 35.57 -4.30
CA VAL A 22 -18.55 34.13 -4.61
C VAL A 22 -19.90 33.72 -5.16
N GLU A 23 -20.99 34.23 -4.58
CA GLU A 23 -22.34 34.00 -5.09
C GLU A 23 -22.50 34.53 -6.52
N HIS A 24 -21.98 35.73 -6.81
CA HIS A 24 -22.02 36.28 -8.15
C HIS A 24 -21.20 35.47 -9.16
N GLU A 25 -19.96 35.10 -8.83
CA GLU A 25 -19.09 34.30 -9.70
C GLU A 25 -19.64 32.88 -9.95
N LEU A 26 -20.35 32.30 -8.98
CA LEU A 26 -21.01 30.99 -9.10
C LEU A 26 -22.42 31.06 -9.71
N GLY A 27 -22.96 32.25 -9.97
CA GLY A 27 -24.31 32.45 -10.48
C GLY A 27 -25.42 32.10 -9.46
N PHE A 28 -25.14 32.25 -8.17
CA PHE A 28 -26.10 32.04 -7.10
C PHE A 28 -26.92 33.30 -6.82
N GLY A 29 -28.14 33.11 -6.32
CA GLY A 29 -28.95 34.23 -5.82
C GLY A 29 -28.31 34.85 -4.58
N ASN A 30 -28.44 36.17 -4.43
CA ASN A 30 -27.86 36.89 -3.30
C ASN A 30 -28.34 36.35 -1.94
N GLY A 31 -27.41 36.07 -1.03
CA GLY A 31 -27.68 35.52 0.29
C GLY A 31 -28.02 34.03 0.31
N THR A 32 -27.82 33.30 -0.78
CA THR A 32 -28.03 31.84 -0.83
C THR A 32 -27.17 31.11 0.19
N ILE A 33 -25.89 31.45 0.31
CA ILE A 33 -24.95 30.78 1.21
C ILE A 33 -25.31 31.09 2.67
N LYS A 34 -25.73 32.32 2.97
CA LYS A 34 -26.17 32.70 4.33
C LYS A 34 -27.42 31.94 4.78
N ARG A 35 -28.34 31.66 3.86
CA ARG A 35 -29.53 30.84 4.15
C ARG A 35 -29.20 29.40 4.50
N TRP A 36 -27.98 28.92 4.22
CA TRP A 36 -27.59 27.56 4.57
C TRP A 36 -27.51 27.27 6.06
N LYS A 37 -27.51 28.33 6.87
CA LYS A 37 -27.65 28.26 8.34
C LYS A 37 -29.02 27.77 8.79
N GLU A 38 -30.06 28.06 8.01
CA GLU A 38 -31.44 27.69 8.31
C GLU A 38 -31.95 26.55 7.41
N GLN A 39 -31.40 26.45 6.19
CA GLN A 39 -31.87 25.53 5.15
C GLN A 39 -30.72 24.67 4.63
N SER A 40 -30.88 23.34 4.59
CA SER A 40 -29.82 22.48 4.08
C SER A 40 -29.48 22.82 2.60
N PRO A 41 -28.19 23.02 2.27
CA PRO A 41 -27.76 23.26 0.89
C PRO A 41 -28.04 22.04 0.01
N ARG A 42 -28.24 22.30 -1.29
CA ARG A 42 -28.14 21.22 -2.29
C ARG A 42 -26.67 20.87 -2.51
N LEU A 43 -26.39 19.58 -2.64
CA LEU A 43 -25.04 19.05 -2.84
C LEU A 43 -24.34 19.70 -4.04
N ASP A 44 -25.03 19.86 -5.17
CA ASP A 44 -24.46 20.50 -6.37
C ASP A 44 -23.92 21.91 -6.12
N LYS A 45 -24.61 22.70 -5.29
CA LYS A 45 -24.17 24.06 -4.94
C LYS A 45 -23.01 24.03 -3.97
N LEU A 46 -23.00 23.07 -3.05
CA LEU A 46 -21.93 22.90 -2.08
C LEU A 46 -20.62 22.48 -2.77
N ILE A 47 -20.69 21.57 -3.74
CA ILE A 47 -19.54 21.15 -4.57
C ILE A 47 -18.93 22.35 -5.30
N LYS A 48 -19.76 23.17 -5.96
CA LYS A 48 -19.28 24.38 -6.67
C LYS A 48 -18.55 25.35 -5.75
N VAL A 49 -19.06 25.54 -4.52
CA VAL A 49 -18.39 26.38 -3.52
C VAL A 49 -17.07 25.76 -3.08
N ALA A 50 -17.05 24.44 -2.85
CA ALA A 50 -15.83 23.72 -2.47
C ALA A 50 -14.74 23.81 -3.55
N GLU A 51 -15.10 23.59 -4.81
CA GLU A 51 -14.19 23.73 -5.97
C GLU A 51 -13.66 25.16 -6.11
N TYR A 52 -14.54 26.15 -6.03
CA TYR A 52 -14.16 27.57 -6.13
C TYR A 52 -13.24 27.99 -4.97
N LEU A 53 -13.52 27.50 -3.76
CA LEU A 53 -12.69 27.72 -2.59
C LEU A 53 -11.52 26.76 -2.50
N ASN A 54 -11.32 25.84 -3.45
CA ASN A 54 -10.26 24.83 -3.45
C ASN A 54 -10.07 24.15 -2.07
N VAL A 55 -11.17 23.72 -1.46
CA VAL A 55 -11.22 23.00 -0.18
C VAL A 55 -12.06 21.74 -0.35
N SER A 56 -11.86 20.72 0.50
CA SER A 56 -12.67 19.50 0.44
C SER A 56 -14.09 19.75 0.94
N LEU A 57 -15.05 19.01 0.37
CA LEU A 57 -16.44 19.04 0.81
C LEU A 57 -16.55 18.63 2.29
N ASP A 58 -15.75 17.65 2.70
CA ASP A 58 -15.72 17.14 4.08
C ASP A 58 -15.29 18.20 5.08
N TYR A 59 -14.31 19.04 4.69
CA TYR A 59 -13.88 20.15 5.53
C TYR A 59 -15.03 21.16 5.73
N ILE A 60 -15.78 21.48 4.67
CA ILE A 60 -16.94 22.39 4.77
C ILE A 60 -18.07 21.75 5.61
N ALA A 61 -18.30 20.45 5.46
CA ALA A 61 -19.39 19.74 6.13
C ALA A 61 -19.10 19.43 7.60
N PHE A 62 -17.89 18.99 7.94
CA PHE A 62 -17.53 18.43 9.24
C PHE A 62 -16.46 19.24 9.98
N GLY A 63 -15.76 20.17 9.31
CA GLY A 63 -14.67 20.95 9.89
C GLY A 63 -13.36 20.19 10.09
N VAL A 64 -13.35 18.91 9.73
CA VAL A 64 -12.18 18.04 9.66
C VAL A 64 -12.19 17.37 8.29
N LEU A 65 -11.01 17.10 7.73
CA LEU A 65 -10.93 16.14 6.63
C LEU A 65 -11.39 14.80 7.21
N GLN A 66 -12.59 14.36 6.83
CA GLN A 66 -12.97 12.96 7.00
C GLN A 66 -12.19 12.19 5.94
N THR A 67 -10.94 11.88 6.26
CA THR A 67 -10.19 10.89 5.48
C THR A 67 -10.73 9.53 5.89
N ASP A 68 -11.87 9.14 5.33
CA ASP A 68 -12.23 7.74 5.28
C ASP A 68 -11.24 7.07 4.32
N SER A 69 -10.18 6.52 4.90
CA SER A 69 -9.44 5.35 4.39
C SER A 69 -9.45 5.15 2.86
N SER A 70 -8.83 6.04 2.07
CA SER A 70 -8.30 5.68 0.75
C SER A 70 -7.44 6.77 0.12
N PRO A 71 -6.48 6.39 -0.74
CA PRO A 71 -5.25 7.14 -0.98
C PRO A 71 -5.42 8.20 -2.07
N ASN A 72 -4.49 9.15 -2.04
CA ASN A 72 -4.22 10.19 -3.03
C ASN A 72 -4.92 11.53 -2.82
N GLY A 73 -4.18 12.43 -2.18
CA GLY A 73 -4.35 13.86 -2.42
C GLY A 73 -3.95 14.75 -1.26
N ALA A 74 -2.66 15.09 -1.19
CA ALA A 74 -2.12 16.25 -0.47
C ALA A 74 -2.16 16.22 1.07
N GLY A 75 -1.14 15.58 1.63
CA GLY A 75 -0.71 15.76 3.01
C GLY A 75 0.06 14.51 3.39
N ILE A 76 1.38 14.52 3.19
CA ILE A 76 2.29 13.39 3.46
C ILE A 76 1.92 12.80 4.83
N PRO A 77 1.17 11.69 4.90
CA PRO A 77 1.02 10.95 6.13
C PRO A 77 2.43 10.43 6.38
N SER A 78 3.02 10.78 7.52
CA SER A 78 4.36 10.37 7.92
C SER A 78 4.64 8.97 7.40
N LEU A 79 5.60 8.85 6.48
CA LEU A 79 5.96 7.65 5.70
C LEU A 79 5.92 6.35 6.53
N LYS A 80 6.18 6.47 7.85
CA LYS A 80 6.01 5.48 8.91
C LYS A 80 4.62 4.81 8.98
N ARG A 81 3.51 5.56 8.98
CA ARG A 81 2.16 4.98 9.08
C ARG A 81 1.75 4.19 7.84
N ILE A 82 2.19 4.65 6.66
CA ILE A 82 1.96 3.92 5.40
C ILE A 82 2.75 2.61 5.38
N LYS A 83 3.99 2.61 5.91
CA LYS A 83 4.79 1.37 6.09
C LYS A 83 4.09 0.38 7.03
N GLU A 84 3.50 0.87 8.12
CA GLU A 84 2.73 0.06 9.08
C GLU A 84 1.44 -0.52 8.46
N GLU A 85 0.70 0.28 7.66
CA GLU A 85 -0.57 -0.15 7.04
C GLU A 85 -0.40 -1.03 5.80
N GLN A 86 0.70 -0.90 5.04
CA GLN A 86 0.97 -1.70 3.84
C GLN A 86 1.44 -3.14 4.11
N GLY A 87 1.46 -3.59 5.37
CA GLY A 87 1.74 -4.98 5.70
C GLY A 87 3.21 -5.37 5.56
N LEU A 88 4.14 -4.42 5.75
CA LEU A 88 5.58 -4.72 5.88
C LEU A 88 5.88 -5.18 7.31
N ILE A 89 5.20 -6.23 7.75
CA ILE A 89 5.32 -6.78 9.10
C ILE A 89 6.00 -8.15 8.96
N CYS A 90 7.28 -8.19 9.31
CA CYS A 90 8.01 -9.40 9.73
C CYS A 90 7.37 -9.94 11.02
N ASP A 91 7.18 -11.22 11.32
CA ASP A 91 7.08 -11.76 12.71
C ASP A 91 6.26 -11.02 13.82
N GLY A 92 5.34 -10.12 13.47
CA GLY A 92 4.66 -9.21 14.41
C GLY A 92 5.37 -7.87 14.66
N SER A 93 6.56 -7.65 14.09
CA SER A 93 7.31 -6.40 14.16
C SER A 93 7.38 -5.66 12.81
N PRO A 94 7.39 -4.31 12.79
CA PRO A 94 7.54 -3.57 11.55
C PRO A 94 8.94 -3.81 10.97
N LEU A 95 8.98 -4.14 9.68
CA LEU A 95 10.22 -4.37 8.96
C LEU A 95 11.07 -3.09 8.96
N THR A 96 12.36 -3.21 9.26
CA THR A 96 13.29 -2.09 9.19
C THR A 96 13.49 -1.62 7.75
N ASP A 97 14.02 -0.41 7.58
CA ASP A 97 14.23 0.18 6.25
C ASP A 97 15.13 -0.70 5.37
N GLU A 98 16.20 -1.27 5.95
CA GLU A 98 17.12 -2.15 5.24
C GLU A 98 16.47 -3.47 4.82
N GLU A 99 15.69 -4.10 5.69
CA GLU A 99 14.97 -5.34 5.40
C GLU A 99 13.89 -5.12 4.32
N ALA A 100 13.19 -3.99 4.36
CA ALA A 100 12.21 -3.61 3.34
C ALA A 100 12.88 -3.40 1.98
N ASP A 101 14.04 -2.74 1.95
CA ASP A 101 14.84 -2.55 0.74
C ASP A 101 15.31 -3.88 0.16
N VAL A 102 15.75 -4.84 0.99
CA VAL A 102 16.12 -6.19 0.54
C VAL A 102 14.95 -6.91 -0.12
N VAL A 103 13.76 -6.86 0.49
CA VAL A 103 12.55 -7.47 -0.10
C VAL A 103 12.17 -6.79 -1.42
N ALA A 104 12.29 -5.45 -1.50
CA ALA A 104 12.02 -4.70 -2.72
C ALA A 104 13.01 -5.09 -3.84
N MET A 105 14.31 -5.12 -3.55
CA MET A 105 15.35 -5.55 -4.49
C MET A 105 15.13 -7.00 -4.95
N TYR A 106 14.81 -7.91 -4.03
CA TYR A 106 14.54 -9.32 -4.34
C TYR A 106 13.35 -9.51 -5.29
N ARG A 107 12.30 -8.69 -5.15
CA ARG A 107 11.13 -8.72 -6.05
C ARG A 107 11.43 -8.21 -7.45
N LEU A 108 12.39 -7.30 -7.59
CA LEU A 108 12.81 -6.74 -8.87
C LEU A 108 13.77 -7.66 -9.64
N LEU A 109 14.38 -8.64 -8.98
CA LEU A 109 15.28 -9.59 -9.62
C LEU A 109 14.52 -10.61 -10.50
N PRO A 110 15.09 -10.99 -11.67
CA PRO A 110 14.57 -12.09 -12.47
C PRO A 110 14.54 -13.41 -11.67
N PRO A 111 13.61 -14.35 -11.98
CA PRO A 111 13.45 -15.59 -11.22
C PRO A 111 14.74 -16.40 -11.03
N MET A 112 15.64 -16.38 -12.02
CA MET A 112 16.91 -17.12 -11.96
C MET A 112 17.81 -16.65 -10.81
N HIS A 113 17.88 -15.34 -10.57
CA HIS A 113 18.75 -14.75 -9.55
C HIS A 113 18.14 -14.78 -8.15
N ARG A 114 16.83 -14.98 -8.04
CA ARG A 114 16.14 -15.09 -6.75
C ARG A 114 16.58 -16.35 -5.99
N HIS A 115 16.76 -17.46 -6.70
CA HIS A 115 17.27 -18.69 -6.10
C HIS A 115 18.68 -18.52 -5.53
N GLU A 116 19.58 -17.86 -6.26
CA GLU A 116 20.95 -17.61 -5.78
C GLU A 116 20.98 -16.77 -4.49
N VAL A 117 20.12 -15.74 -4.42
CA VAL A 117 20.00 -14.89 -3.23
C VAL A 117 19.44 -15.69 -2.05
N TYR A 118 18.42 -16.51 -2.29
CA TYR A 118 17.85 -17.39 -1.26
C TYR A 118 18.91 -18.36 -0.73
N ASP A 119 19.62 -19.05 -1.62
CA ASP A 119 20.65 -20.04 -1.25
C ASP A 119 21.77 -19.40 -0.43
N TYR A 120 22.20 -18.20 -0.79
CA TYR A 120 23.20 -17.46 -0.04
C TYR A 120 22.73 -17.13 1.39
N VAL A 121 21.51 -16.58 1.52
CA VAL A 121 20.94 -16.22 2.83
C VAL A 121 20.70 -17.47 3.67
N PHE A 122 20.17 -18.53 3.07
CA PHE A 122 19.93 -19.81 3.71
C PHE A 122 21.24 -20.44 4.21
N PHE A 123 22.29 -20.46 3.39
CA PHE A 123 23.60 -20.96 3.77
C PHE A 123 24.20 -20.17 4.94
N LYS A 124 24.06 -18.84 4.92
CA LYS A 124 24.53 -17.98 6.03
C LYS A 124 23.76 -18.26 7.32
N TYR A 125 22.44 -18.42 7.24
CA TYR A 125 21.58 -18.77 8.37
C TYR A 125 21.98 -20.14 8.95
N GLN A 126 22.07 -21.15 8.10
CA GLN A 126 22.45 -22.50 8.50
C GLN A 126 23.81 -22.52 9.20
N ARG A 127 24.81 -21.83 8.65
CA ARG A 127 26.14 -21.73 9.27
C ARG A 127 26.12 -21.03 10.63
N HIS A 128 25.21 -20.06 10.82
CA HIS A 128 25.06 -19.35 12.08
C HIS A 128 24.37 -20.22 13.15
N VAL A 129 23.33 -20.97 12.76
CA VAL A 129 22.56 -21.84 13.67
C VAL A 129 23.31 -23.13 14.00
N GLU A 130 24.00 -23.73 13.04
CA GLU A 130 24.66 -25.03 13.21
C GLU A 130 26.07 -24.91 13.81
N GLY A 131 26.63 -23.69 13.85
CA GLY A 131 27.90 -23.37 14.49
C GLY A 131 29.05 -24.23 14.00
N GLU A 132 29.68 -23.83 12.88
CA GLU A 132 30.87 -24.49 12.29
C GLU A 132 30.85 -26.03 12.25
N ARG A 133 29.67 -26.67 12.27
CA ARG A 133 29.57 -28.12 12.10
C ARG A 133 29.30 -28.41 10.64
N GLY A 134 30.39 -28.75 9.96
CA GLY A 134 30.43 -29.78 8.92
C GLY A 134 29.34 -29.67 7.86
N PHE A 135 29.64 -28.90 6.82
CA PHE A 135 29.07 -29.06 5.49
C PHE A 135 29.06 -30.53 5.08
N PHE A 136 27.90 -31.19 5.05
CA PHE A 136 27.58 -32.32 4.15
C PHE A 136 26.09 -32.68 4.27
N SER A 137 25.30 -32.35 3.24
CA SER A 137 24.21 -33.17 2.67
C SER A 137 23.42 -32.29 1.70
N SER A 138 23.57 -32.45 0.38
CA SER A 138 22.79 -33.45 -0.36
C SER A 138 21.28 -33.28 -0.13
N ALA A 139 20.68 -32.27 -0.77
CA ALA A 139 19.22 -32.17 -0.94
C ALA A 139 18.82 -31.76 -2.36
N TYR A 140 19.72 -31.85 -3.33
CA TYR A 140 19.32 -32.12 -4.73
C TYR A 140 19.05 -33.62 -4.88
N THR A 141 18.08 -34.12 -4.12
CA THR A 141 17.39 -35.38 -4.37
C THR A 141 15.96 -35.19 -3.89
N GLU A 142 15.21 -34.35 -4.59
CA GLU A 142 13.76 -34.51 -4.67
C GLU A 142 13.44 -35.15 -6.02
N GLU A 143 13.08 -36.43 -5.94
CA GLU A 143 11.84 -36.95 -6.54
C GLU A 143 11.50 -36.47 -7.95
N GLY A 144 12.18 -37.05 -8.94
CA GLY A 144 11.70 -37.13 -10.30
C GLY A 144 11.18 -38.54 -10.62
N ALA A 145 9.85 -38.69 -10.61
CA ALA A 145 9.06 -39.71 -11.31
C ALA A 145 9.00 -41.14 -10.73
N ALA A 146 8.03 -41.35 -9.84
CA ALA A 146 7.29 -42.61 -9.79
C ALA A 146 6.40 -42.73 -11.04
N ILE A 147 6.74 -43.62 -11.98
CA ILE A 147 5.80 -44.12 -13.01
C ILE A 147 5.92 -45.65 -13.09
N GLN A 148 4.91 -46.28 -12.48
CA GLN A 148 4.23 -47.54 -12.79
C GLN A 148 5.00 -48.85 -13.05
N SER A 149 4.55 -49.85 -12.29
CA SER A 149 4.79 -51.28 -12.30
C SER A 149 4.61 -52.00 -13.64
N GLY A 150 5.39 -53.08 -13.84
CA GLY A 150 5.07 -54.20 -14.73
C GLY A 150 6.18 -55.27 -14.71
N PRO A 151 5.91 -56.53 -14.29
CA PRO A 151 6.92 -57.58 -14.18
C PRO A 151 7.03 -58.40 -15.48
N GLY A 152 8.25 -58.81 -15.83
CA GLY A 152 8.50 -59.76 -16.92
C GLY A 152 9.99 -59.85 -17.21
N GLU A 153 10.63 -60.97 -16.82
CA GLU A 153 11.23 -61.92 -17.78
C GLU A 153 12.49 -61.33 -18.45
N GLY A 154 13.70 -61.60 -17.98
CA GLY A 154 14.32 -62.92 -17.91
C GLY A 154 15.51 -62.93 -18.88
N ARG A 155 16.68 -63.36 -18.39
CA ARG A 155 17.76 -64.01 -19.16
C ARG A 155 18.53 -63.17 -20.20
N ASN A 156 19.78 -62.80 -19.90
CA ASN A 156 20.98 -63.55 -20.32
C ASN A 156 22.28 -62.74 -20.21
N ALA A 157 23.35 -63.51 -19.99
CA ALA A 157 24.71 -63.13 -19.71
C ALA A 157 25.43 -62.37 -20.84
N TYR A 158 26.41 -61.54 -20.46
CA TYR A 158 27.51 -61.13 -21.33
C TYR A 158 28.82 -61.32 -20.58
N THR A 159 29.73 -61.94 -21.31
CA THR A 159 31.03 -62.51 -20.99
C THR A 159 32.14 -61.47 -20.84
N GLU A 160 33.00 -61.74 -19.86
CA GLU A 160 34.48 -61.81 -19.94
C GLU A 160 35.33 -60.61 -20.41
N THR A 161 36.25 -60.25 -19.52
CA THR A 161 37.48 -59.46 -19.67
C THR A 161 38.55 -60.16 -20.52
N ALA A 162 39.14 -59.45 -21.49
CA ALA A 162 40.59 -59.24 -21.74
C ALA A 162 40.84 -58.79 -23.19
#